data_AF-A0A936K912-F1
#
_entry.id   AF-A0A936K912-F1
#
_cell.length_a   1.000
_cell.length_b   1.000
_cell.length_c   1.000
_cell.angle_alpha   90.00
_cell.angle_beta   90.00
_cell.angle_gamma   90.00
#
_symmetry.space_group_name_H-M   'P 1'
#
loop_
_entity.id
_entity.type
_entity.pdbx_description
1 polymer ?
#
loop_
_entity_poly.entity_id
_entity_poly.type
_entity_poly.pdbx_seq_one_letter_code
_entity_poly.pdbx_strand_id
1 'polypeptide(L)' 'MNEDKAKARFMLLNMVRFSGILFVFAGLANGGGKLLPELAPYLGLALCTIGLIDFFGVPIFLKKAWKKQDGQ' A
#
# COMPACT_ATOMS: atom_id res chain seq x y z
N MET A 1 -16.74 -8.98 22.16
CA MET A 1 -17.00 -8.00 21.09
C MET A 1 -15.98 -8.20 19.97
N ASN A 2 -16.34 -8.97 18.92
CA ASN A 2 -15.71 -9.00 17.59
C ASN A 2 -14.18 -9.23 17.45
N GLU A 3 -13.59 -10.25 18.08
CA GLU A 3 -12.20 -10.65 17.81
C GLU A 3 -11.93 -10.95 16.33
N ASP A 4 -12.91 -11.54 15.64
CA ASP A 4 -12.81 -11.82 14.20
C ASP A 4 -12.69 -10.53 13.37
N LYS A 5 -13.39 -9.46 13.76
CA LYS A 5 -13.21 -8.15 13.10
C LYS A 5 -11.84 -7.57 13.38
N ALA A 6 -11.33 -7.69 14.61
CA ALA A 6 -9.99 -7.19 14.94
C ALA A 6 -8.90 -7.93 14.13
N LYS A 7 -9.00 -9.26 14.02
CA LYS A 7 -8.10 -10.09 13.19
C LYS A 7 -8.19 -9.72 11.71
N ALA A 8 -9.40 -9.56 11.17
CA ALA A 8 -9.60 -9.17 9.78
C ALA A 8 -9.01 -7.78 9.46
N ARG A 9 -9.23 -6.81 10.36
CA ARG A 9 -8.66 -5.45 10.25
C ARG A 9 -7.12 -5.48 10.29
N PHE A 10 -6.55 -6.27 11.19
CA PHE A 10 -5.10 -6.45 11.28
C PHE A 10 -4.51 -7.10 10.01
N MET A 11 -5.16 -8.15 9.51
CA MET A 11 -4.73 -8.83 8.28
C MET A 11 -4.77 -7.89 7.07
N LEU A 12 -5.86 -7.13 6.91
CA LEU A 12 -5.99 -6.13 5.85
C LEU A 12 -4.91 -5.05 5.92
N LEU A 13 -4.65 -4.50 7.11
CA LEU A 13 -3.61 -3.48 7.28
C LEU A 13 -2.22 -4.01 6.93
N ASN A 14 -1.91 -5.25 7.30
CA ASN A 14 -0.63 -5.85 6.96
C ASN A 14 -0.52 -6.10 5.45
N MET A 15 -1.57 -6.62 4.80
CA MET A 15 -1.57 -6.83 3.35
C MET A 15 -1.32 -5.53 2.58
N VAL A 16 -2.01 -4.44 2.95
CA VAL A 16 -1.81 -3.11 2.33
C VAL A 16 -0.38 -2.60 2.54
N ARG A 17 0.20 -2.82 3.72
CA ARG A 17 1.59 -2.44 3.97
C ARG A 17 2.56 -3.25 3.13
N PHE A 18 2.36 -4.56 3.05
CA PHE A 18 3.20 -5.43 2.22
C PHE A 18 3.07 -5.10 0.74
N SER A 19 1.88 -4.78 0.23
CA SER A 19 1.71 -4.33 -1.16
C SER A 19 2.41 -3.01 -1.40
N GLY A 20 2.28 -2.03 -0.51
CA GLY A 20 2.99 -0.75 -0.61
C GLY A 20 4.52 -0.93 -0.65
N ILE A 21 5.07 -1.77 0.23
CA ILE A 21 6.49 -2.14 0.22
C ILE A 21 6.87 -2.78 -1.13
N LEU A 22 6.07 -3.73 -1.63
CA LEU A 22 6.32 -4.41 -2.90
C LEU A 22 6.37 -3.41 -4.06
N PHE A 23 5.45 -2.45 -4.11
CA PHE A 23 5.41 -1.39 -5.13
C PHE A 23 6.62 -0.47 -5.05
N VAL A 24 7.08 -0.10 -3.85
CA VAL A 24 8.31 0.67 -3.68
C VAL A 24 9.52 -0.11 -4.19
N PHE A 25 9.66 -1.38 -3.83
CA PHE A 25 10.76 -2.22 -4.33
C PHE A 25 10.70 -2.42 -5.85
N ALA A 26 9.51 -2.61 -6.42
CA ALA A 26 9.32 -2.67 -7.87
C ALA A 26 9.72 -1.36 -8.55
N GLY A 27 9.37 -0.20 -7.97
CA GLY A 27 9.76 1.10 -8.48
C GLY A 27 11.27 1.35 -8.43
N LEU A 28 11.93 0.94 -7.33
CA LEU A 28 13.39 1.02 -7.21
C LEU A 28 14.10 0.09 -8.21
N ALA A 29 13.64 -1.15 -8.33
CA ALA A 29 14.18 -2.10 -9.30
C ALA A 29 14.00 -1.61 -10.74
N ASN A 30 12.85 -1.01 -11.05
CA ASN A 30 12.57 -0.45 -12.36
C ASN A 30 13.39 0.82 -12.65
N GLY A 31 13.52 1.72 -11.67
CA GLY A 31 14.35 2.92 -11.78
C GLY A 31 15.83 2.61 -11.98
N GLY A 32 16.32 1.48 -11.45
CA GLY A 32 17.64 0.93 -11.73
C GLY A 32 17.77 0.20 -13.08
N GLY A 33 16.74 0.23 -13.93
CA GLY A 33 16.74 -0.37 -15.26
C GLY A 33 16.63 -1.90 -15.27
N LYS A 34 16.28 -2.55 -14.14
CA LYS A 34 16.27 -4.02 -14.04
C LYS A 34 14.98 -4.69 -14.50
N LEU A 35 13.88 -3.94 -14.63
CA LEU A 35 12.57 -4.48 -15.01
C LEU A 35 12.17 -4.04 -16.42
N LEU A 36 11.83 -2.76 -16.59
CA LEU A 36 11.45 -2.17 -17.88
C LEU A 36 12.37 -0.98 -18.18
N PRO A 37 13.55 -1.23 -18.77
CA PRO A 37 14.57 -0.19 -19.01
C PRO A 37 14.07 0.97 -19.87
N GLU A 38 13.14 0.73 -20.80
CA GLU A 38 12.60 1.74 -21.72
C GLU A 38 11.69 2.76 -21.03
N LEU A 39 11.06 2.36 -19.92
CA LEU A 39 10.17 3.20 -19.11
C LEU A 39 10.80 3.51 -17.74
N ALA A 40 12.07 3.16 -17.54
CA ALA A 40 12.74 3.11 -16.24
C ALA A 40 12.53 4.34 -15.34
N PRO A 41 12.82 5.58 -15.77
CA PRO A 41 12.76 6.72 -14.86
C PRO A 41 11.32 7.08 -14.47
N TYR A 42 10.40 7.15 -15.44
CA TYR A 42 9.02 7.55 -15.18
C TYR A 42 8.23 6.48 -14.44
N LEU A 43 8.35 5.21 -14.87
CA LEU A 43 7.62 4.11 -14.26
C LEU A 43 8.20 3.77 -12.88
N GLY A 44 9.52 3.89 -12.69
CA GLY A 44 10.14 3.73 -11.38
C GLY A 44 9.62 4.75 -10.36
N LEU A 45 9.57 6.04 -10.76
CA LEU A 45 9.04 7.11 -9.92
C LEU A 45 7.54 6.90 -9.61
N ALA A 46 6.75 6.52 -10.62
CA ALA A 46 5.32 6.27 -10.45
C ALA A 46 5.05 5.12 -9.47
N LEU A 47 5.73 3.98 -9.63
CA LEU A 47 5.59 2.82 -8.74
C LEU A 47 6.02 3.14 -7.30
N CYS A 48 7.13 3.86 -7.12
CA CYS A 48 7.56 4.31 -5.80
C CYS A 48 6.52 5.22 -5.14
N THR A 49 5.97 6.18 -5.91
CA THR A 49 4.97 7.13 -5.41
C THR A 49 3.67 6.43 -5.05
N ILE A 50 3.20 5.51 -5.90
CA ILE A 50 2.03 4.67 -5.63
C ILE A 50 2.25 3.83 -4.38
N GLY A 51 3.40 3.16 -4.26
CA GLY A 51 3.72 2.34 -3.10
C GLY A 51 3.75 3.14 -1.78
N LEU A 52 4.25 4.38 -1.81
CA LEU A 52 4.21 5.28 -0.66
C LEU A 52 2.78 5.72 -0.32
N ILE A 53 1.98 6.10 -1.33
CA ILE A 53 0.58 6.48 -1.13
C ILE A 53 -0.22 5.31 -0.57
N ASP A 54 -0.02 4.10 -1.07
CA ASP A 54 -0.68 2.90 -0.55
C ASP A 54 -0.25 2.60 0.88
N PHE A 55 1.06 2.69 1.18
CA PHE A 55 1.57 2.38 2.51
C PHE A 55 1.07 3.36 3.58
N PHE A 56 0.96 4.65 3.27
CA PHE A 56 0.57 5.69 4.25
C PHE A 56 -0.90 6.10 4.15
N GLY A 57 -1.42 6.30 2.93
CA GLY A 57 -2.76 6.82 2.67
C GLY A 57 -3.85 5.80 2.93
N VAL A 58 -3.75 4.61 2.32
CA VAL A 58 -4.80 3.58 2.40
C VAL A 58 -5.13 3.18 3.85
N PRO A 59 -4.16 2.96 4.76
CA PRO A 59 -4.44 2.70 6.18
C PRO A 59 -5.22 3.82 6.89
N ILE A 60 -4.96 5.09 6.55
CA ILE A 60 -5.67 6.24 7.11
C ILE A 60 -7.13 6.21 6.65
N PHE A 61 -7.38 5.93 5.37
CA PHE A 61 -8.74 5.79 4.83
C PHE A 61 -9.48 4.60 5.44
N LEU A 62 -8.85 3.42 5.55
CA LEU A 62 -9.42 2.25 6.21
C LEU A 62 -9.81 2.54 7.66
N LYS A 63 -8.92 3.18 8.43
CA LYS A 63 -9.22 3.58 9.81
C LYS A 63 -10.42 4.54 9.89
N LYS A 64 -10.50 5.53 9.00
CA LYS A 64 -11.64 6.46 8.92
C LYS A 64 -12.94 5.73 8.56
N ALA A 65 -12.89 4.80 7.61
CA ALA A 65 -14.04 4.01 7.18
C ALA A 65 -14.58 3.12 8.31
N TRP A 66 -13.70 2.43 9.03
CA TRP A 66 -14.09 1.62 10.19
C TRP A 66 -14.67 2.45 11.33
N LYS A 67 -14.08 3.63 11.61
CA LYS A 67 -14.64 4.55 12.60
C LYS A 67 -16.06 5.00 12.23
N LYS A 68 -16.34 5.22 10.93
CA LYS A 68 -17.70 5.54 10.45
C LYS A 68 -18.65 4.36 10.64
N GLN A 69 -18.23 3.13 10.34
CA GLN A 69 -19.05 1.92 10.52
C GLN A 69 -19.30 1.56 11.99
N ASP A 70 -18.37 1.83 12.88
CA ASP A 70 -18.52 1.51 14.31
C ASP A 70 -19.32 2.59 15.07
N GLY A 71 -19.47 3.79 14.48
CA GLY A 71 -20.24 4.91 15.04
C GLY A 71 -21.63 5.10 14.45
N GLN A 72 -22.02 4.25 13.49
CA GLN A 72 -23.39 4.09 12.99
C GLN A 72 -24.00 2.80 13.55
#